data_AF-A0A2V6NQG8-F1
#
_entry.id   AF-A0A2V6NQG8-F1
#
_cell.length_a   1.000
_cell.length_b   1.000
_cell.length_c   1.000
_cell.angle_alpha   90.00
_cell.angle_beta   90.00
_cell.angle_gamma   90.00
#
_symmetry.space_group_name_H-M   'P 1'
#
loop_
_entity.id
_entity.type
_entity.pdbx_description
1 polymer ?
#
loop_
_entity_poly.entity_id
_entity_poly.type
_entity_poly.pdbx_seq_one_letter_code
_entity_poly.pdbx_strand_id
1 'polypeptide(L)'
;MRARYRDSRAAPRLIEPGRVYVYDIDLWATSNVFKAGHRLRVSVHSSNFPRWDRNLSTPDSPESGAKPETALNTIFHDELRPSHIV
;
A
#
# COMPACT_ATOMS: atom_id res chain seq x y z
N MET A 1 2.84 2.80 2.43
CA MET A 1 3.70 1.60 2.62
C MET A 1 4.34 1.21 1.30
N ARG A 2 5.56 0.66 1.30
CA ARG A 2 6.17 0.01 0.11
C ARG A 2 6.43 -1.46 0.44
N ALA A 3 5.95 -2.37 -0.40
CA ALA A 3 5.88 -3.81 -0.07
C ALA A 3 7.21 -4.44 0.36
N ARG A 4 8.35 -3.98 -0.18
CA ARG A 4 9.66 -4.49 0.22
C ARG A 4 10.06 -4.18 1.66
N TYR A 5 9.44 -3.17 2.27
CA TYR A 5 9.68 -2.74 3.65
C TYR A 5 8.59 -3.21 4.63
N ARG A 6 7.77 -4.19 4.24
CA ARG A 6 6.63 -4.67 5.05
C ARG A 6 7.03 -5.16 6.44
N ASP A 7 8.19 -5.81 6.54
CA ASP A 7 8.68 -6.41 7.79
C ASP A 7 9.73 -5.51 8.45
N SER A 8 10.53 -4.80 7.67
CA SER A 8 11.60 -3.92 8.16
C SER A 8 12.00 -2.89 7.11
N ARG A 9 12.20 -1.64 7.54
CA ARG A 9 12.79 -0.58 6.69
C ARG A 9 14.29 -0.75 6.51
N ALA A 10 14.98 -1.39 7.47
CA ALA A 10 16.42 -1.59 7.45
C ALA A 10 16.83 -2.83 6.64
N ALA A 11 15.95 -3.84 6.54
CA ALA A 11 16.20 -5.10 5.85
C ALA A 11 15.09 -5.39 4.83
N PRO A 12 15.13 -4.76 3.63
CA PRO A 12 14.10 -4.97 2.61
C PRO A 12 14.08 -6.41 2.10
N ARG A 13 12.86 -6.92 1.83
CA ARG A 13 12.63 -8.25 1.25
C ARG A 13 11.59 -8.18 0.15
N LEU A 14 11.88 -8.81 -0.99
CA LEU A 14 10.90 -8.90 -2.08
C LEU A 14 9.64 -9.66 -1.65
N ILE A 15 8.59 -9.50 -2.45
CA ILE A 15 7.37 -10.32 -2.36
C ILE A 15 7.34 -11.30 -3.52
N GLU A 16 6.68 -12.42 -3.31
CA GLU A 16 6.37 -13.40 -4.34
C GLU A 16 5.11 -12.96 -5.13
N PRO A 17 5.17 -12.86 -6.47
CA PRO A 17 3.99 -12.56 -7.29
C PRO A 17 2.85 -13.55 -7.04
N GLY A 18 1.61 -13.05 -6.92
CA GLY A 18 0.41 -13.86 -6.70
C GLY A 18 0.21 -14.36 -5.26
N ARG A 19 1.22 -14.30 -4.40
CA ARG A 19 1.05 -14.59 -2.97
C ARG A 19 0.32 -13.44 -2.27
N VAL A 20 -0.62 -13.80 -1.40
CA VAL A 20 -1.38 -12.83 -0.58
C VAL A 20 -0.56 -12.48 0.66
N TYR A 21 -0.51 -11.19 0.99
CA TYR A 21 0.16 -10.65 2.16
C TYR A 21 -0.79 -9.72 2.92
N VAL A 22 -0.66 -9.71 4.25
CA VAL A 22 -1.28 -8.70 5.12
C VAL A 22 -0.30 -7.54 5.27
N TYR A 23 -0.82 -6.31 5.24
CA TYR A 23 -0.03 -5.09 5.43
C TYR A 23 -0.69 -4.20 6.46
N ASP A 24 0.07 -3.82 7.48
CA ASP A 24 -0.29 -2.73 8.39
C ASP A 24 0.18 -1.40 7.81
N ILE A 25 -0.76 -0.49 7.58
CA ILE A 25 -0.50 0.83 6.97
C ILE A 25 -0.83 1.90 7.99
N ASP A 26 0.21 2.52 8.55
CA ASP A 26 0.07 3.70 9.38
C ASP A 26 -0.43 4.90 8.55
N LEU A 27 -1.65 5.35 8.82
CA LEU A 27 -2.29 6.51 8.19
C LEU A 27 -2.08 7.82 8.97
N TRP A 28 -1.30 7.77 10.05
CA TRP A 28 -1.13 8.84 11.02
C TRP A 28 -2.44 9.26 11.69
N ALA A 29 -2.39 10.33 12.48
CA ALA A 29 -3.52 10.80 13.26
C ALA A 29 -4.39 11.83 12.52
N THR A 30 -5.68 11.84 12.83
CA THR A 30 -6.62 12.91 12.50
C THR A 30 -7.61 13.10 13.64
N SER A 31 -8.27 14.26 13.70
CA SER A 31 -9.39 14.52 14.60
C SER A 31 -10.50 15.17 13.78
N ASN A 32 -11.58 14.43 13.54
CA ASN A 32 -12.67 14.88 12.69
C ASN A 32 -14.01 14.30 13.14
N VAL A 33 -15.05 15.12 13.15
CA VAL A 33 -16.43 14.67 13.40
C VAL A 33 -17.16 14.53 12.07
N PHE A 34 -17.59 13.29 11.76
CA PHE A 34 -18.48 13.03 10.63
C PHE A 34 -19.91 13.39 11.05
N LYS A 35 -20.42 14.51 10.53
CA LYS A 35 -21.77 15.00 10.85
C LYS A 35 -22.85 14.15 10.17
N ALA A 36 -24.10 14.36 10.59
CA ALA A 36 -25.25 13.76 9.91
C ALA A 36 -25.22 14.04 8.40
N GLY A 37 -25.45 12.99 7.60
CA GLY A 37 -25.37 13.05 6.13
C GLY A 37 -23.97 12.90 5.54
N HIS A 38 -22.90 12.99 6.34
CA HIS A 38 -21.54 12.71 5.85
C HIS A 38 -21.31 11.21 5.70
N ARG A 39 -20.28 10.85 4.92
CA ARG A 39 -19.83 9.46 4.75
C ARG A 39 -18.33 9.38 4.94
N LEU A 40 -17.88 8.34 5.62
CA LEU A 40 -16.47 7.93 5.59
C LEU A 40 -16.21 7.20 4.28
N ARG A 41 -15.12 7.55 3.60
CA ARG A 41 -14.64 6.84 2.41
C ARG A 41 -13.17 6.51 2.60
N VAL A 42 -12.83 5.27 2.30
CA VAL A 42 -11.44 4.82 2.16
C VAL A 42 -11.15 4.62 0.68
N SER A 43 -10.05 5.19 0.20
CA SER A 43 -9.57 5.00 -1.18
C SER A 43 -8.21 4.31 -1.14
N VAL A 44 -8.10 3.15 -1.78
CA VAL A 44 -6.87 2.37 -1.84
C VAL A 44 -6.27 2.47 -3.24
N HIS A 45 -5.02 2.94 -3.32
CA HIS A 45 -4.27 3.10 -4.56
C HIS A 45 -2.83 2.66 -4.34
N SER A 46 -2.16 2.22 -5.42
CA SER A 46 -0.75 1.82 -5.39
C SER A 46 0.24 2.98 -5.59
N SER A 47 -0.25 4.22 -5.63
CA SER A 47 0.57 5.42 -5.78
C SER A 47 -0.09 6.66 -5.15
N ASN A 48 0.74 7.64 -4.79
CA ASN A 48 0.31 9.01 -4.45
C ASN A 48 1.50 9.94 -4.71
N PHE A 49 1.73 10.18 -6.00
CA PHE A 49 2.76 11.09 -6.51
C PHE A 49 2.17 12.52 -6.58
N PRO A 50 2.94 13.58 -6.26
CA PRO A 50 4.37 13.59 -5.95
C PRO A 50 4.70 13.44 -4.45
N ARG A 51 3.71 13.17 -3.59
CA ARG A 51 3.96 13.03 -2.14
C ARG A 51 4.95 11.91 -1.83
N TRP A 52 4.86 10.79 -2.55
CA TRP A 52 5.87 9.73 -2.55
C TRP A 52 6.37 9.45 -3.96
N ASP A 53 7.62 9.00 -4.05
CA ASP A 53 8.19 8.51 -5.29
C ASP A 53 7.44 7.27 -5.79
N ARG A 54 7.39 7.10 -7.11
CA ARG A 54 6.66 5.99 -7.74
C ARG A 54 7.40 4.68 -7.47
N ASN A 55 6.67 3.60 -7.21
CA ASN A 55 7.25 2.27 -7.25
C ASN A 55 7.41 1.82 -8.71
N LEU A 56 8.58 1.29 -9.07
CA LEU A 56 8.86 0.79 -10.42
C LEU A 56 8.22 -0.59 -10.68
N SER A 57 7.70 -1.25 -9.65
CA SER A 57 7.15 -2.60 -9.71
C SER A 57 8.16 -3.68 -10.15
N THR A 58 9.46 -3.39 -10.04
CA THR A 58 10.55 -4.32 -10.33
C THR A 58 11.34 -4.67 -9.06
N PRO A 59 12.17 -5.73 -9.09
CA PRO A 59 13.11 -6.05 -8.00
C PRO A 59 14.18 -4.97 -7.78
N ASP A 60 14.46 -4.13 -8.78
CA ASP A 60 15.51 -3.12 -8.77
C ASP A 60 15.37 -2.13 -7.60
N SER A 61 16.45 -1.40 -7.32
CA SER A 61 16.38 -0.32 -6.32
C SER A 61 15.38 0.77 -6.80
N PRO A 62 14.56 1.34 -5.90
CA PRO A 62 13.72 2.49 -6.22
C PRO A 62 14.48 3.67 -6.81
N GLU A 63 15.72 3.87 -6.37
CA GLU A 63 16.52 5.05 -6.64
C GLU A 63 17.30 4.94 -7.96
N SER A 64 17.66 3.71 -8.38
CA SER A 64 18.52 3.46 -9.54
C SER A 64 17.86 2.62 -10.65
N GLY A 65 16.66 2.08 -10.42
CA GLY A 65 15.95 1.30 -11.43
C GLY A 65 15.54 2.16 -12.62
N ALA A 66 15.84 1.69 -13.83
CA ALA A 66 15.64 2.48 -15.05
C ALA A 66 14.31 2.21 -15.76
N LYS A 67 13.71 1.04 -15.56
CA LYS A 67 12.56 0.57 -16.34
C LYS A 67 11.41 0.17 -15.42
N PRO A 68 10.32 0.97 -15.35
CA PRO A 68 9.13 0.59 -14.60
C PRO A 68 8.34 -0.48 -15.36
N GLU A 69 7.66 -1.32 -14.61
CA GLU A 69 6.68 -2.28 -15.09
C GLU A 69 5.29 -1.97 -14.51
N THR A 70 4.24 -2.33 -15.24
CA THR A 70 2.88 -2.26 -14.73
C THR A 70 2.60 -3.44 -13.81
N ALA A 71 1.84 -3.19 -12.74
CA ALA A 71 1.45 -4.24 -11.79
C ALA A 71 -0.07 -4.27 -11.63
N LEU A 72 -0.65 -5.47 -11.77
CA LEU A 72 -2.02 -5.72 -11.36
C LEU A 72 -2.04 -5.96 -9.85
N ASN A 73 -2.69 -5.06 -9.12
CA ASN A 73 -2.82 -5.15 -7.67
C ASN A 73 -4.26 -5.54 -7.32
N THR A 74 -4.42 -6.51 -6.43
CA THR A 74 -5.73 -6.98 -5.96
C THR A 74 -5.82 -6.75 -4.46
N ILE A 75 -6.90 -6.08 -4.02
CA ILE A 75 -7.23 -5.94 -2.61
C ILE A 75 -8.31 -6.96 -2.29
N PHE A 76 -8.02 -7.84 -1.33
CA PHE A 76 -9.00 -8.79 -0.82
C PHE A 76 -9.75 -8.19 0.35
N HIS A 77 -11.08 -8.24 0.30
CA HIS A 77 -11.97 -7.81 1.36
C HIS A 77 -13.16 -8.77 1.36
N ASP A 78 -12.93 -9.94 1.95
CA ASP A 78 -13.91 -11.01 2.08
C ASP A 78 -13.83 -11.61 3.50
N GLU A 79 -14.70 -12.56 3.81
CA GLU A 79 -14.81 -13.18 5.14
C GLU A 79 -13.49 -13.84 5.60
N LEU A 80 -12.73 -14.44 4.67
CA LEU A 80 -11.45 -15.09 4.97
C LEU A 80 -10.28 -14.10 5.01
N ARG A 81 -10.42 -12.94 4.34
CA ARG A 81 -9.40 -11.88 4.23
C ARG A 81 -10.04 -10.52 4.53
N PRO A 82 -10.36 -10.22 5.80
CA PRO A 82 -11.12 -9.05 6.19
C PRO A 82 -10.24 -7.79 6.30
N SER A 83 -9.75 -7.27 5.16
CA SER A 83 -9.02 -5.99 5.14
C SER A 83 -9.89 -4.89 5.74
N HIS A 84 -9.36 -4.07 6.64
CA HIS A 84 -10.16 -3.07 7.35
C HIS A 84 -9.34 -1.80 7.65
N ILE A 85 -10.04 -0.73 8.03
CA ILE A 85 -9.47 0.47 8.64
C ILE A 85 -9.85 0.46 10.12
N VAL A 86 -8.91 0.87 10.97
CA VAL A 86 -9.09 1.01 12.43
C VAL A 86 -9.19 2.49 12.79
#